data_AF-A0A972US26-F1
#
_entry.id   AF-A0A972US26-F1
#
_cell.length_a   1.000
_cell.length_b   1.000
_cell.length_c   1.000
_cell.angle_alpha   90.00
_cell.angle_beta   90.00
_cell.angle_gamma   90.00
#
_symmetry.space_group_name_H-M   'P 1'
#
loop_
_entity.id
_entity.type
_entity.pdbx_description
1 polymer ?
#
loop_
_entity_poly.entity_id
_entity_poly.type
_entity_poly.pdbx_seq_one_letter_code
_entity_poly.pdbx_strand_id
1 'polypeptide(L)' 'MGIFDDIYPDNEFSDGLKEGHDFYMSKDGYRIMTEEYLTRRGYCCANGCKHCPYWPKAQKGNTNLKRK' A
#
# COMPACT_ATOMS: atom_id res chain seq x y z
N MET A 1 34.16 -18.17 0.33
CA MET A 1 33.86 -16.77 0.68
C MET A 1 33.54 -16.06 -0.63
N GLY A 2 32.25 -15.87 -0.92
CA GLY A 2 31.77 -15.42 -2.23
C GLY A 2 31.78 -13.90 -2.36
N ILE A 3 32.10 -13.41 -3.56
CA ILE A 3 32.25 -12.00 -3.93
C ILE A 3 30.92 -11.20 -3.98
N PHE A 4 29.86 -11.70 -3.36
CA PHE A 4 28.50 -11.17 -3.50
C PHE A 4 27.94 -10.51 -2.23
N ASP A 5 28.59 -10.63 -1.07
CA ASP A 5 28.08 -10.08 0.21
C ASP A 5 28.41 -8.58 0.43
N ASP A 6 29.39 -8.01 -0.30
CA ASP A 6 29.85 -6.63 -0.08
C ASP A 6 29.18 -5.58 -1.02
N ILE A 7 28.33 -6.01 -1.95
CA ILE A 7 27.68 -5.10 -2.92
C ILE A 7 26.34 -4.54 -2.41
N TYR A 8 25.74 -5.17 -1.39
CA TYR A 8 24.43 -4.76 -0.84
C TYR A 8 24.49 -4.64 0.70
N PRO A 9 25.20 -3.64 1.24
CA PRO A 9 25.34 -3.44 2.68
C PRO A 9 24.04 -2.99 3.38
N ASP A 10 23.04 -2.52 2.63
CA ASP A 10 21.71 -2.24 3.14
C ASP A 10 20.67 -3.00 2.31
N ASN A 11 20.28 -4.18 2.79
CA ASN A 11 18.99 -4.76 2.42
C ASN A 11 17.86 -3.96 3.09
N GLU A 12 17.85 -2.63 2.91
CA GLU A 12 16.85 -1.72 3.45
C GLU A 12 15.73 -1.52 2.42
N PHE A 13 15.21 -2.64 1.89
CA PHE A 13 13.88 -2.69 1.28
C PHE A 13 12.80 -2.58 2.37
N SER A 14 12.97 -1.62 3.28
CA SER A 14 11.94 -1.19 4.20
C SER A 14 11.02 -0.30 3.39
N ASP A 15 9.88 -0.86 2.95
CA ASP A 15 8.82 -0.13 2.23
C ASP A 15 8.25 1.07 3.05
N GLY A 16 8.81 1.38 4.22
CA GLY A 16 8.46 2.53 5.06
C GLY A 16 7.05 2.46 5.65
N LEU A 17 6.32 1.38 5.38
CA LEU A 17 4.94 1.18 5.79
C LEU A 17 4.88 0.93 7.30
N LYS A 18 4.16 1.79 8.02
CA LYS A 18 3.94 1.63 9.46
C LYS A 18 2.64 0.88 9.71
N GLU A 19 2.73 -0.21 10.47
CA GLU A 19 1.55 -0.91 10.98
C GLU A 19 0.72 0.03 11.85
N GLY A 20 -0.60 0.03 11.65
CA GLY A 20 -1.56 0.92 12.32
C GLY A 20 -1.83 2.24 11.59
N HIS A 21 -0.91 2.71 10.74
CA HIS A 21 -1.09 3.93 9.95
C HIS A 21 -1.37 3.59 8.47
N ASP A 22 -0.47 2.83 7.85
CA ASP A 22 -0.57 2.54 6.41
C ASP A 22 -1.36 1.24 6.14
N PHE A 23 -1.29 0.28 7.07
CA PHE A 23 -2.00 -0.99 6.99
C PHE A 23 -2.23 -1.59 8.38
N TYR A 24 -3.17 -2.52 8.49
CA TYR A 24 -3.37 -3.35 9.67
C TYR A 24 -3.52 -4.83 9.27
N MET A 25 -3.15 -5.75 10.15
CA MET A 25 -3.45 -7.17 9.96
C MET A 25 -4.85 -7.49 10.47
N SER A 26 -5.67 -8.13 9.62
CA SER A 26 -6.91 -8.76 10.07
C SER A 26 -6.59 -10.00 10.90
N LYS A 27 -7.55 -10.43 11.74
CA LYS A 27 -7.45 -11.67 12.52
C LYS A 27 -7.23 -12.91 11.64
N ASP A 28 -7.70 -12.84 10.40
CA ASP A 28 -7.54 -13.87 9.36
C ASP A 28 -6.16 -13.86 8.68
N GLY A 29 -5.23 -12.99 9.10
CA GLY A 29 -3.88 -12.89 8.54
C GLY A 29 -3.74 -12.04 7.27
N TYR A 30 -4.80 -11.35 6.85
CA TYR A 30 -4.73 -10.46 5.68
C TYR A 30 -4.20 -9.08 6.03
N ARG A 31 -3.29 -8.55 5.19
CA ARG A 31 -2.83 -7.16 5.24
C ARG A 31 -3.88 -6.25 4.59
N ILE A 32 -4.60 -5.48 5.40
CA ILE A 32 -5.59 -4.52 4.91
C ILE A 32 -4.99 -3.12 4.93
N MET A 33 -4.88 -2.51 3.75
CA MET A 33 -4.41 -1.13 3.60
C MET A 33 -5.47 -0.14 4.07
N THR A 34 -5.05 0.93 4.74
CA THR A 34 -5.93 2.00 5.21
C THR A 34 -6.31 2.95 4.06
N GLU A 35 -7.39 3.71 4.25
CA GLU A 35 -7.80 4.74 3.30
C GLU A 35 -6.72 5.83 3.14
N GLU A 36 -6.01 6.17 4.22
CA GLU A 36 -4.93 7.14 4.22
C GLU A 36 -3.76 6.70 3.34
N TYR A 37 -3.34 5.43 3.46
CA TYR A 37 -2.31 4.87 2.59
C TYR A 37 -2.74 4.88 1.13
N LEU A 38 -3.96 4.43 0.84
CA LEU A 38 -4.49 4.43 -0.52
C LEU A 38 -4.55 5.85 -1.09
N THR A 39 -4.86 6.85 -0.28
CA THR A 39 -4.86 8.27 -0.66
C THR A 39 -3.44 8.78 -0.93
N ARG A 40 -2.47 8.48 -0.07
CA ARG A 40 -1.05 8.85 -0.25
C ARG A 40 -0.43 8.20 -1.49
N ARG A 41 -0.81 6.95 -1.78
CA ARG A 41 -0.42 6.23 -2.99
C ARG A 41 -0.84 6.98 -4.26
N GLY A 42 -1.94 7.72 -4.21
CA GLY A 42 -2.34 8.66 -5.25
C GLY A 42 -3.02 8.03 -6.47
N TYR A 43 -3.27 6.71 -6.49
CA TYR A 43 -4.02 6.06 -7.57
C TYR A 43 -4.81 4.83 -7.12
N CYS A 44 -5.93 4.58 -7.81
CA CYS A 44 -6.74 3.38 -7.65
C CYS A 44 -6.13 2.19 -8.42
N CYS A 45 -5.94 1.07 -7.73
CA CYS A 45 -5.40 -0.17 -8.32
C CYS A 45 -6.45 -1.08 -8.97
N ALA A 46 -7.72 -0.66 -9.02
CA ALA A 46 -8.84 -1.45 -9.54
C ALA A 46 -9.17 -2.77 -8.80
N ASN A 47 -8.56 -3.05 -7.64
CA ASN A 47 -8.79 -4.30 -6.88
C ASN A 47 -10.16 -4.39 -6.17
N GLY A 48 -11.07 -3.44 -6.35
CA GLY A 48 -12.42 -3.51 -5.77
C GLY A 48 -12.46 -3.42 -4.23
N CYS A 49 -11.55 -2.66 -3.61
CA CYS A 49 -11.48 -2.52 -2.15
C CYS A 49 -12.80 -1.95 -1.55
N LYS A 50 -13.23 -2.48 -0.40
CA LYS A 50 -14.47 -2.03 0.27
C LYS A 50 -14.38 -0.55 0.70
N HIS A 51 -13.26 -0.16 1.32
CA HIS A 51 -12.95 1.20 1.77
C HIS A 51 -12.10 1.98 0.76
N CYS A 52 -12.42 1.87 -0.54
CA CYS A 52 -11.68 2.63 -1.54
C CYS A 52 -12.01 4.13 -1.41
N PRO A 53 -11.01 5.02 -1.25
CA PRO A 53 -11.23 6.46 -1.23
C PRO A 53 -11.61 7.00 -2.61
N TYR A 54 -11.37 6.24 -3.67
CA TYR A 54 -11.56 6.69 -5.05
C TYR A 54 -12.99 6.47 -5.56
N TRP A 55 -13.48 7.42 -6.35
CA TRP A 55 -14.74 7.33 -7.07
C TRP A 55 -14.54 7.73 -8.54
N PRO A 56 -15.03 6.96 -9.53
CA PRO A 56 -15.71 5.66 -9.41
C PRO A 56 -14.80 4.54 -8.88
N LYS A 57 -15.41 3.55 -8.21
CA LYS A 57 -14.68 2.39 -7.66
C LYS A 57 -14.13 1.50 -8.79
N ALA A 58 -13.05 0.78 -8.49
CA ALA A 58 -12.45 -0.23 -9.37
C ALA A 58 -11.97 0.30 -10.75
N GLN A 59 -11.58 1.57 -10.83
CA GLN A 59 -11.05 2.18 -12.06
C GLN A 59 -9.52 2.28 -11.98
N LYS A 60 -8.79 1.55 -12.83
CA LYS A 60 -7.32 1.49 -12.78
C LYS A 60 -6.74 2.87 -13.12
N GLY A 61 -5.89 3.41 -12.26
CA GLY A 61 -5.27 4.71 -12.44
C GLY A 61 -6.17 5.90 -12.09
N ASN A 62 -7.36 5.66 -11.52
CA ASN A 62 -8.21 6.77 -11.05
C ASN A 62 -7.55 7.49 -9.86
N THR A 63 -7.47 8.81 -9.94
CA THR A 63 -6.94 9.69 -8.89
C THR A 63 -8.05 10.54 -8.23
N ASN A 64 -9.30 10.41 -8.68
CA ASN A 64 -10.43 11.14 -8.12
C ASN A 64 -10.84 10.57 -6.77
N LEU A 65 -10.49 11.30 -5.71
CA LEU A 65 -10.90 11.01 -4.34
C LEU A 65 -12.36 11.43 -4.13
N LYS A 66 -13.12 10.58 -3.46
CA LYS A 66 -14.47 10.86 -3.03
C LYS A 66 -14.41 11.79 -1.82
N ARG A 67 -14.37 13.10 -2.04
CA ARG A 67 -14.51 14.07 -0.93
C ARG A 67 -15.89 13.87 -0.28
N LYS A 68 -15.88 13.67 1.04
CA LYS A 68 -17.07 13.53 1.89
C LYS A 68 -17.39 14.87 2.54
#